data_AF-A0AA38NW49-F1
#
_entry.id   AF-A0AA38NW49-F1
#
_cell.length_a   1.000
_cell.length_b   1.000
_cell.length_c   1.000
_cell.angle_alpha   90.00
_cell.angle_beta   90.00
_cell.angle_gamma   90.00
#
_symmetry.space_group_name_H-M   'P 1'
#
loop_
_entity.id
_entity.type
_entity.pdbx_description
1 polymer ?
#
loop_
_entity_poly.entity_id
_entity_poly.type
_entity_poly.pdbx_seq_one_letter_code
_entity_poly.pdbx_strand_id
1 'polypeptide(L)'
;MGLDDDEEMKAAAAEEGSATHSKHNKRRVDMEDGSQSESDHEELGAKKKKKRTRMQTKLSTAAENQLDAEDDEMLERAEKEITAFNRDPENEPISDTIRKLCRVVPSFAPISGTGHERLSMEVMRTNRGNYICGYHSLNDKKTKNWDTDAKQGTRTFQCTGVPMEPRKNIKKAPPNADPKRKGFMNCGCEWKPVLMEFYHFKTGRIRSPTLDVEEGWAPHEFLSPRERCLIFGDWERLTGQRLEDMWRLKQTASSRSPEQMMFVKQRSERTIKGTGELGRKKIVDATRCRWVAQTQKE
;
A
#
# COMPACT_ATOMS: atom_id res chain seq x y z
N MET A 1 -46.74 -26.60 -35.08
CA MET A 1 -46.81 -26.77 -36.54
C MET A 1 -46.46 -25.43 -37.15
N GLY A 2 -45.29 -25.32 -37.81
CA GLY A 2 -44.84 -24.20 -38.68
C GLY A 2 -44.64 -22.86 -37.97
N LEU A 3 -43.65 -22.02 -38.26
CA LEU A 3 -42.67 -21.87 -39.35
C LEU A 3 -41.49 -21.12 -38.67
N ASP A 4 -40.24 -21.59 -38.72
CA ASP A 4 -39.26 -21.40 -39.80
C ASP A 4 -39.28 -19.98 -40.38
N ASP A 5 -38.33 -19.15 -39.94
CA ASP A 5 -37.78 -18.06 -40.76
C ASP A 5 -36.31 -17.84 -40.34
N ASP A 6 -35.46 -18.49 -41.12
CA ASP A 6 -34.04 -18.18 -41.30
C ASP A 6 -33.91 -16.81 -41.97
N GLU A 7 -33.11 -15.88 -41.41
CA GLU A 7 -32.57 -14.77 -42.21
C GLU A 7 -31.06 -14.66 -42.05
N GLU A 8 -30.43 -15.34 -43.00
CA GLU A 8 -29.05 -15.31 -43.43
C GLU A 8 -28.70 -13.91 -43.99
N MET A 9 -27.78 -13.18 -43.34
CA MET A 9 -27.06 -12.08 -44.02
C MET A 9 -25.56 -12.38 -44.14
N LYS A 10 -25.19 -12.64 -45.40
CA LYS A 10 -23.84 -12.77 -45.93
C LYS A 10 -23.13 -11.41 -46.04
N ALA A 11 -21.86 -11.44 -45.65
CA ALA A 11 -20.67 -10.88 -46.30
C ALA A 11 -20.71 -9.51 -47.02
N ALA A 12 -19.83 -8.61 -46.57
CA ALA A 12 -19.03 -7.78 -47.47
C ALA A 12 -17.64 -7.54 -46.86
N ALA A 13 -16.63 -8.03 -47.56
CA ALA A 13 -15.22 -7.75 -47.34
C ALA A 13 -14.86 -6.37 -47.90
N ALA A 14 -13.91 -5.69 -47.27
CA ALA A 14 -13.05 -4.72 -47.93
C ALA A 14 -11.67 -4.79 -47.28
N GLU A 15 -10.72 -5.26 -48.11
CA GLU A 15 -9.29 -5.25 -47.88
C GLU A 15 -8.69 -3.82 -47.95
N GLU A 16 -7.40 -3.79 -47.60
CA GLU A 16 -6.34 -2.92 -48.13
C GLU A 16 -5.77 -1.85 -47.19
N GLY A 17 -4.59 -2.20 -46.66
CA GLY A 17 -3.37 -1.42 -46.87
C GLY A 17 -3.13 -0.23 -45.93
N SER A 18 -2.07 -0.32 -45.13
CA SER A 18 -1.02 0.73 -45.11
C SER A 18 0.14 0.40 -44.15
N ALA A 19 1.28 0.09 -44.77
CA ALA A 19 2.65 0.46 -44.41
C ALA A 19 3.15 0.26 -42.96
N THR A 20 3.89 -0.82 -42.79
CA THR A 20 4.90 -1.04 -41.75
C THR A 20 6.15 -0.17 -41.99
N HIS A 21 6.28 0.96 -41.30
CA HIS A 21 7.55 1.71 -41.25
C HIS A 21 8.43 1.25 -40.06
N SER A 22 9.17 0.16 -40.26
CA SER A 22 10.25 -0.27 -39.36
C SER A 22 11.52 0.54 -39.66
N LYS A 23 11.82 1.55 -38.84
CA LYS A 23 13.11 2.25 -38.88
C LYS A 23 14.11 1.52 -37.98
N HIS A 24 14.86 0.59 -38.58
CA HIS A 24 16.09 0.06 -38.00
C HIS A 24 17.15 1.16 -37.92
N ASN A 25 17.35 1.72 -36.72
CA ASN A 25 18.44 2.63 -36.45
C ASN A 25 19.69 1.80 -36.09
N LYS A 26 20.40 1.31 -37.10
CA LYS A 26 21.67 0.59 -36.95
C LYS A 26 22.78 1.61 -36.67
N ARG A 27 22.92 2.01 -35.41
CA ARG A 27 24.10 2.77 -34.96
C ARG A 27 25.29 1.83 -34.89
N ARG A 28 26.20 2.01 -35.84
CA ARG A 28 27.58 1.57 -35.84
C ARG A 28 28.25 2.20 -34.61
N VAL A 29 28.72 1.35 -33.69
CA VAL A 29 29.58 1.76 -32.58
C VAL A 29 30.97 1.37 -33.02
N ASP A 30 31.78 2.37 -33.36
CA ASP A 30 33.20 2.20 -33.52
C ASP A 30 33.80 1.91 -32.13
N MET A 31 34.49 0.78 -32.04
CA MET A 31 35.26 0.37 -30.87
C MET A 31 36.54 1.20 -30.86
N GLU A 32 36.55 2.27 -30.09
CA GLU A 32 37.80 2.91 -29.66
C GLU A 32 38.18 2.33 -28.29
N ASP A 33 39.33 1.68 -28.30
CA ASP A 33 40.04 1.12 -27.16
C ASP A 33 40.58 2.29 -26.32
N GLY A 34 39.95 2.55 -25.19
CA GLY A 34 40.18 3.73 -24.36
C GLY A 34 40.16 3.37 -22.89
N SER A 35 41.28 2.86 -22.39
CA SER A 35 41.59 2.74 -20.97
C SER A 35 41.57 4.13 -20.31
N GLN A 36 40.55 4.47 -19.50
CA GLN A 36 40.64 5.60 -18.58
C GLN A 36 39.59 5.61 -17.46
N SER A 37 40.12 5.58 -16.24
CA SER A 37 39.67 6.20 -14.96
C SER A 37 38.30 5.85 -14.37
N GLU A 38 38.34 5.11 -13.25
CA GLU A 38 37.23 4.72 -12.38
C GLU A 38 36.72 5.84 -11.41
N SER A 39 37.01 7.13 -11.63
CA SER A 39 36.77 8.19 -10.60
C SER A 39 35.48 8.99 -10.72
N ASP A 40 34.73 8.93 -11.82
CA ASP A 40 33.70 9.97 -12.12
C ASP A 40 32.24 9.52 -11.91
N HIS A 41 32.01 8.30 -11.40
CA HIS A 41 30.66 7.75 -11.25
C HIS A 41 29.92 8.16 -9.95
N GLU A 42 30.61 8.71 -8.95
CA GLU A 42 29.98 9.08 -7.67
C GLU A 42 29.23 10.42 -7.72
N GLU A 43 29.70 11.39 -8.50
CA GLU A 43 29.15 12.76 -8.47
C GLU A 43 27.76 12.88 -9.14
N LEU A 44 27.48 12.02 -10.14
CA LEU A 44 26.18 11.98 -10.83
C LEU A 44 25.05 11.38 -9.98
N GLY A 45 25.39 10.55 -8.98
CA GLY A 45 24.42 9.97 -8.05
C GLY A 45 23.84 11.00 -7.07
N ALA A 46 24.70 11.89 -6.54
CA ALA A 46 24.30 12.91 -5.57
C ALA A 46 23.36 13.97 -6.16
N LYS A 47 23.60 14.40 -7.42
CA LYS A 47 22.76 15.40 -8.10
C LYS A 47 21.34 14.88 -8.40
N LYS A 48 21.17 13.58 -8.69
CA LYS A 48 19.83 12.96 -8.90
C LYS A 48 19.04 12.78 -7.60
N LYS A 49 19.70 12.44 -6.47
CA LYS A 49 19.03 12.37 -5.15
C LYS A 49 18.48 13.74 -4.74
N LYS A 50 19.26 14.82 -4.88
CA LYS A 50 18.85 16.19 -4.49
C LYS A 50 17.66 16.74 -5.29
N LYS A 51 17.49 16.32 -6.55
CA LYS A 51 16.34 16.69 -7.40
C LYS A 51 15.06 15.90 -7.06
N ARG A 52 15.18 14.66 -6.57
CA ARG A 52 14.03 13.85 -6.11
C ARG A 52 13.44 14.41 -4.82
N THR A 53 14.29 14.70 -3.82
CA THR A 53 13.83 15.30 -2.55
C THR A 53 13.09 16.60 -2.82
N ARG A 54 13.66 17.54 -3.59
CA ARG A 54 13.02 18.84 -3.89
C ARG A 54 11.66 18.75 -4.60
N MET A 55 11.41 17.72 -5.41
CA MET A 55 10.13 17.57 -6.13
C MET A 55 9.06 16.90 -5.26
N GLN A 56 9.48 16.02 -4.34
CA GLN A 56 8.59 15.37 -3.38
C GLN A 56 8.10 16.37 -2.31
N THR A 57 8.98 17.26 -1.84
CA THR A 57 8.62 18.35 -0.92
C THR A 57 7.60 19.32 -1.52
N LYS A 58 7.61 19.54 -2.85
CA LYS A 58 6.67 20.47 -3.51
C LYS A 58 5.24 19.93 -3.65
N LEU A 59 5.08 18.61 -3.71
CA LEU A 59 3.75 17.97 -3.74
C LEU A 59 3.14 17.87 -2.35
N SER A 60 3.96 17.72 -1.30
CA SER A 60 3.49 17.75 0.09
C SER A 60 3.09 19.14 0.52
N THR A 61 3.89 20.18 0.26
CA THR A 61 3.51 21.57 0.60
C THR A 61 2.28 22.05 -0.18
N ALA A 62 2.06 21.60 -1.43
CA ALA A 62 0.84 21.99 -2.16
C ALA A 62 -0.42 21.29 -1.62
N ALA A 63 -0.30 20.06 -1.11
CA ALA A 63 -1.42 19.32 -0.52
C ALA A 63 -1.69 19.73 0.94
N GLU A 64 -0.65 20.12 1.70
CA GLU A 64 -0.76 20.61 3.08
C GLU A 64 -1.19 22.09 3.12
N ASN A 65 -0.75 22.93 2.17
CA ASN A 65 -1.12 24.35 2.12
C ASN A 65 -2.50 24.61 1.46
N GLN A 66 -3.16 23.59 0.90
CA GLN A 66 -4.55 23.69 0.44
C GLN A 66 -5.58 23.51 1.56
N LEU A 67 -5.11 23.30 2.80
CA LEU A 67 -5.94 22.85 3.92
C LEU A 67 -6.43 23.95 4.88
N ASP A 68 -6.48 25.21 4.42
CA ASP A 68 -7.07 26.31 5.20
C ASP A 68 -8.41 26.73 4.57
N ALA A 69 -9.48 26.69 5.39
CA ALA A 69 -10.90 27.00 5.10
C ALA A 69 -11.63 26.18 4.01
N GLU A 70 -10.98 25.79 2.91
CA GLU A 70 -11.55 24.84 1.92
C GLU A 70 -11.71 23.42 2.49
N ASP A 71 -11.09 23.17 3.65
CA ASP A 71 -11.00 21.87 4.29
C ASP A 71 -12.29 21.39 4.92
N ASP A 72 -13.03 22.27 5.62
CA ASP A 72 -14.24 21.87 6.32
C ASP A 72 -15.34 21.46 5.32
N GLU A 73 -15.50 22.19 4.22
CA GLU A 73 -16.45 21.85 3.16
C GLU A 73 -16.07 20.53 2.49
N MET A 74 -14.78 20.33 2.19
CA MET A 74 -14.29 19.09 1.60
C MET A 74 -14.43 17.90 2.54
N LEU A 75 -14.28 18.11 3.85
CA LEU A 75 -14.44 17.09 4.88
C LEU A 75 -15.92 16.75 5.07
N GLU A 76 -16.82 17.73 5.13
CA GLU A 76 -18.27 17.51 5.16
C GLU A 76 -18.73 16.76 3.91
N ARG A 77 -18.22 17.13 2.74
CA ARG A 77 -18.48 16.40 1.49
C ARG A 77 -17.96 14.97 1.56
N ALA A 78 -16.76 14.74 2.09
CA ALA A 78 -16.22 13.40 2.27
C ALA A 78 -17.10 12.56 3.19
N GLU A 79 -17.58 13.12 4.29
CA GLU A 79 -18.48 12.44 5.23
C GLU A 79 -19.81 12.07 4.59
N LYS A 80 -20.41 12.98 3.79
CA LYS A 80 -21.63 12.71 3.02
C LYS A 80 -21.41 11.58 2.02
N GLU A 81 -20.35 11.64 1.21
CA GLU A 81 -20.03 10.61 0.21
C GLU A 81 -19.72 9.25 0.87
N ILE A 82 -19.00 9.23 1.99
CA ILE A 82 -18.71 8.00 2.73
C ILE A 82 -19.99 7.42 3.35
N THR A 83 -20.87 8.26 3.89
CA THR A 83 -22.14 7.83 4.46
C THR A 83 -23.07 7.26 3.39
N ALA A 84 -23.14 7.92 2.23
CA ALA A 84 -23.85 7.45 1.05
C ALA A 84 -23.32 6.08 0.60
N PHE A 85 -22.00 5.98 0.38
CA PHE A 85 -21.35 4.72 0.02
C PHE A 85 -21.63 3.57 1.00
N ASN A 86 -21.70 3.85 2.30
CA ASN A 86 -22.00 2.82 3.30
C ASN A 86 -23.46 2.35 3.24
N ARG A 87 -24.38 3.16 2.71
CA ARG A 87 -25.78 2.79 2.49
C ARG A 87 -25.95 2.01 1.20
N ASP A 88 -25.40 2.53 0.10
CA ASP A 88 -25.48 1.92 -1.23
C ASP A 88 -24.13 1.98 -1.97
N PRO A 89 -23.24 1.01 -1.71
CA PRO A 89 -21.89 1.02 -2.27
C PRO A 89 -21.82 0.74 -3.78
N GLU A 90 -22.92 0.32 -4.41
CA GLU A 90 -22.97 0.05 -5.85
C GLU A 90 -23.39 1.27 -6.64
N ASN A 91 -24.37 2.02 -6.13
CA ASN A 91 -24.92 3.20 -6.80
C ASN A 91 -24.29 4.52 -6.33
N GLU A 92 -23.68 4.55 -5.14
CA GLU A 92 -23.10 5.76 -4.54
C GLU A 92 -21.57 5.62 -4.34
N PRO A 93 -20.76 5.50 -5.42
CA PRO A 93 -19.31 5.41 -5.29
C PRO A 93 -18.70 6.73 -4.82
N ILE A 94 -17.66 6.66 -3.99
CA ILE A 94 -16.91 7.83 -3.53
C ILE A 94 -16.23 8.49 -4.74
N SER A 95 -16.29 9.82 -4.83
CA SER A 95 -15.65 10.56 -5.91
C SER A 95 -14.13 10.40 -5.88
N ASP A 96 -13.49 10.49 -7.06
CA ASP A 96 -12.03 10.33 -7.16
C ASP A 96 -11.24 11.35 -6.35
N THR A 97 -11.74 12.59 -6.30
CA THR A 97 -11.12 13.67 -5.54
C THR A 97 -11.07 13.31 -4.05
N ILE A 98 -12.21 12.88 -3.48
CA ILE A 98 -12.28 12.43 -2.08
C ILE A 98 -11.43 11.17 -1.87
N ARG A 99 -11.48 10.17 -2.76
CA ARG A 99 -10.60 8.99 -2.66
C ARG A 99 -9.12 9.35 -2.64
N LYS A 100 -8.69 10.31 -3.48
CA LYS A 100 -7.30 10.79 -3.52
C LYS A 100 -6.90 11.48 -2.21
N LEU A 101 -7.72 12.38 -1.69
CA LEU A 101 -7.46 13.05 -0.41
C LEU A 101 -7.40 12.03 0.73
N CYS A 102 -8.37 11.11 0.78
CA CYS A 102 -8.36 10.00 1.73
C CYS A 102 -7.08 9.15 1.63
N ARG A 103 -6.51 8.93 0.44
CA ARG A 103 -5.26 8.16 0.32
C ARG A 103 -4.01 8.94 0.74
N VAL A 104 -3.99 10.26 0.58
CA VAL A 104 -2.74 11.05 0.67
C VAL A 104 -2.64 11.84 1.97
N VAL A 105 -3.75 12.28 2.54
CA VAL A 105 -3.76 13.13 3.73
C VAL A 105 -4.12 12.28 4.96
N PRO A 106 -3.22 12.10 5.94
CA PRO A 106 -3.46 11.19 7.07
C PRO A 106 -4.60 11.65 7.99
N SER A 107 -4.75 12.96 8.21
CA SER A 107 -5.82 13.55 9.01
C SER A 107 -7.19 13.58 8.32
N PHE A 108 -7.24 13.53 6.98
CA PHE A 108 -8.47 13.71 6.23
C PHE A 108 -9.39 12.48 6.31
N ALA A 109 -10.65 12.67 6.71
CA ALA A 109 -11.67 11.64 6.83
C ALA A 109 -11.18 10.30 7.43
N PRO A 110 -10.74 10.24 8.71
CA PRO A 110 -10.17 9.03 9.32
C PRO A 110 -11.13 7.82 9.32
N ILE A 111 -12.43 8.06 9.17
CA ILE A 111 -13.44 7.00 9.00
C ILE A 111 -13.15 6.11 7.79
N SER A 112 -12.50 6.63 6.74
CA SER A 112 -12.12 5.87 5.56
C SER A 112 -11.19 4.67 5.84
N GLY A 113 -10.28 4.81 6.81
CA GLY A 113 -9.39 3.73 7.25
C GLY A 113 -9.96 2.88 8.38
N THR A 114 -10.93 3.40 9.13
CA THR A 114 -11.43 2.80 10.37
C THR A 114 -12.82 2.18 10.27
N GLY A 115 -13.54 2.36 9.16
CA GLY A 115 -14.90 1.85 8.96
C GLY A 115 -14.94 0.33 8.79
N HIS A 116 -14.62 -0.14 7.58
CA HIS A 116 -14.60 -1.57 7.23
C HIS A 116 -13.80 -1.81 5.93
N GLU A 117 -13.53 -3.09 5.64
CA GLU A 117 -12.77 -3.53 4.45
C GLU A 117 -13.22 -2.87 3.16
N ARG A 118 -14.53 -2.97 2.85
CA ARG A 118 -15.09 -2.49 1.59
C ARG A 118 -14.86 -0.99 1.36
N LEU A 119 -14.95 -0.17 2.41
CA LEU A 119 -14.72 1.28 2.34
C LEU A 119 -13.24 1.58 2.12
N SER A 120 -12.37 0.94 2.90
CA SER A 120 -10.92 1.13 2.76
C SER A 120 -10.43 0.66 1.38
N MET A 121 -10.98 -0.44 0.85
CA MET A 121 -10.71 -0.90 -0.51
C MET A 121 -11.22 0.08 -1.58
N GLU A 122 -12.41 0.63 -1.41
CA GLU A 122 -12.95 1.62 -2.36
C GLU A 122 -12.05 2.86 -2.42
N VAL A 123 -11.51 3.32 -1.29
CA VAL A 123 -10.52 4.42 -1.27
C VAL A 123 -9.25 4.06 -2.04
N MET A 124 -8.83 2.80 -2.05
CA MET A 124 -7.69 2.31 -2.85
C MET A 124 -8.01 2.14 -4.35
N ARG A 125 -9.27 2.29 -4.76
CA ARG A 125 -9.70 2.18 -6.16
C ARG A 125 -9.33 3.42 -6.96
N THR A 126 -8.78 3.19 -8.14
CA THR A 126 -8.50 4.23 -9.14
C THR A 126 -9.73 4.48 -10.01
N ASN A 127 -9.75 5.59 -10.76
CA ASN A 127 -10.83 5.88 -11.73
C ASN A 127 -11.06 4.82 -12.79
N ARG A 128 -10.05 3.98 -13.03
CA ARG A 128 -10.13 2.87 -14.00
C ARG A 128 -10.57 1.56 -13.35
N GLY A 129 -10.99 1.61 -12.09
CA GLY A 129 -11.45 0.46 -11.32
C GLY A 129 -10.34 -0.47 -10.84
N ASN A 130 -9.06 -0.11 -10.97
CA ASN A 130 -7.94 -0.87 -10.43
C ASN A 130 -7.66 -0.48 -8.98
N TYR A 131 -7.31 -1.44 -8.13
CA TYR A 131 -6.85 -1.23 -6.76
C TYR A 131 -5.33 -1.11 -6.70
N ILE A 132 -4.85 -0.02 -6.09
CA ILE A 132 -3.43 0.25 -5.88
C ILE A 132 -3.19 0.67 -4.43
N CYS A 133 -2.06 0.25 -3.84
CA CYS A 133 -1.71 0.71 -2.50
C CYS A 133 -1.24 2.17 -2.49
N GLY A 134 -1.27 2.82 -1.32
CA GLY A 134 -0.81 4.20 -1.14
C GLY A 134 0.64 4.40 -1.62
N TYR A 135 1.51 3.46 -1.26
CA TYR A 135 2.90 3.43 -1.71
C TYR A 135 3.05 3.50 -3.24
N HIS A 136 2.38 2.61 -3.99
CA HIS A 136 2.47 2.60 -5.45
C HIS A 136 1.75 3.79 -6.09
N SER A 137 0.66 4.28 -5.49
CA SER A 137 -0.02 5.49 -5.95
C SER A 137 0.94 6.69 -6.04
N LEU A 138 1.82 6.84 -5.06
CA LEU A 138 2.81 7.93 -5.00
C LEU A 138 4.08 7.65 -5.82
N ASN A 139 4.56 6.40 -5.85
CA ASN A 139 5.87 6.04 -6.40
C ASN A 139 5.86 5.51 -7.85
N ASP A 140 4.71 5.03 -8.38
CA ASP A 140 4.59 4.37 -9.71
C ASP A 140 4.67 5.35 -10.91
N LYS A 141 5.07 6.61 -10.71
CA LYS A 141 5.19 7.58 -11.81
C LYS A 141 6.53 7.53 -12.55
N LYS A 142 7.60 6.96 -11.98
CA LYS A 142 8.96 7.12 -12.57
C LYS A 142 9.89 5.91 -12.52
N THR A 143 9.59 4.89 -11.73
CA THR A 143 10.49 3.75 -11.57
C THR A 143 9.82 2.48 -12.04
N LYS A 144 10.45 1.73 -12.95
CA LYS A 144 10.13 0.32 -13.23
C LYS A 144 10.39 -0.61 -12.02
N ASN A 145 10.39 -0.06 -10.79
CA ASN A 145 10.72 -0.76 -9.55
C ASN A 145 9.42 -0.87 -8.80
N TRP A 146 8.84 -2.04 -8.93
CA TRP A 146 7.62 -2.41 -8.27
C TRP A 146 7.87 -2.73 -6.79
N ASP A 147 9.12 -3.02 -6.44
CA ASP A 147 9.67 -3.04 -5.10
C ASP A 147 10.93 -2.16 -5.17
N THR A 148 10.94 -0.96 -4.57
CA THR A 148 12.01 0.04 -4.82
C THR A 148 13.42 -0.47 -4.57
N ASP A 149 13.56 -1.52 -3.77
CA ASP A 149 14.83 -2.05 -3.30
C ASP A 149 15.45 -3.03 -4.30
N ALA A 150 14.66 -3.66 -5.16
CA ALA A 150 15.15 -4.68 -6.09
C ALA A 150 16.12 -4.14 -7.17
N LYS A 151 16.21 -2.82 -7.37
CA LYS A 151 17.17 -2.22 -8.31
C LYS A 151 18.49 -1.78 -7.68
N GLN A 152 18.66 -1.85 -6.37
CA GLN A 152 19.97 -1.57 -5.79
C GLN A 152 20.90 -2.77 -5.92
N GLY A 153 21.14 -3.27 -7.14
CA GLY A 153 22.33 -4.04 -7.58
C GLY A 153 22.81 -5.24 -6.75
N THR A 154 22.14 -5.58 -5.67
CA THR A 154 22.59 -6.49 -4.64
C THR A 154 21.49 -7.53 -4.54
N ARG A 155 21.85 -8.77 -4.85
CA ARG A 155 21.01 -9.98 -4.69
C ARG A 155 20.70 -10.27 -3.21
N THR A 156 20.74 -9.26 -2.35
CA THR A 156 20.75 -9.38 -0.89
C THR A 156 19.40 -9.78 -0.33
N PHE A 157 18.31 -9.47 -1.04
CA PHE A 157 16.97 -9.77 -0.56
C PHE A 157 16.22 -10.67 -1.52
N GLN A 158 15.98 -11.91 -1.07
CA GLN A 158 15.20 -12.91 -1.80
C GLN A 158 13.69 -12.72 -1.61
N CYS A 159 13.27 -12.08 -0.52
CA CYS A 159 11.87 -11.81 -0.21
C CYS A 159 11.46 -10.44 -0.76
N THR A 160 10.69 -10.44 -1.86
CA THR A 160 9.99 -9.25 -2.34
C THR A 160 8.71 -9.08 -1.52
N GLY A 161 8.44 -7.86 -1.03
CA GLY A 161 7.17 -7.58 -0.34
C GLY A 161 5.96 -7.53 -1.27
N VAL A 162 6.21 -7.71 -2.57
CA VAL A 162 5.20 -7.87 -3.62
C VAL A 162 5.26 -9.33 -4.06
N PRO A 163 4.38 -10.21 -3.54
CA PRO A 163 4.42 -11.65 -3.84
C PRO A 163 3.96 -11.96 -5.27
N MET A 164 3.21 -11.07 -5.91
CA MET A 164 2.70 -11.24 -7.27
C MET A 164 3.30 -10.21 -8.21
N GLU A 165 3.74 -10.64 -9.39
CA GLU A 165 4.16 -9.69 -10.41
C GLU A 165 3.05 -8.66 -10.69
N PRO A 166 3.35 -7.36 -10.61
CA PRO A 166 2.39 -6.33 -10.95
C PRO A 166 1.96 -6.48 -12.41
N ARG A 167 0.69 -6.17 -12.67
CA ARG A 167 0.17 -6.30 -14.02
C ARG A 167 0.94 -5.38 -14.96
N LYS A 168 1.46 -5.88 -16.07
CA LYS A 168 2.02 -5.01 -17.12
C LYS A 168 0.90 -4.06 -17.56
N ASN A 169 1.19 -2.75 -17.54
CA ASN A 169 0.20 -1.71 -17.82
C ASN A 169 -1.04 -1.74 -16.91
N ILE A 170 -0.88 -1.83 -15.57
CA ILE A 170 -1.99 -1.73 -14.58
C ILE A 170 -2.99 -0.64 -14.99
N LYS A 171 -2.48 0.53 -15.39
CA LYS A 171 -3.30 1.67 -15.78
C LYS A 171 -4.19 1.37 -17.00
N LYS A 172 -3.78 0.54 -17.95
CA LYS A 172 -4.54 0.25 -19.19
C LYS A 172 -5.42 -1.00 -19.09
N ALA A 173 -5.24 -1.80 -18.05
CA ALA A 173 -5.91 -3.08 -17.96
C ALA A 173 -7.36 -2.92 -17.49
N PRO A 174 -8.32 -3.69 -18.04
CA PRO A 174 -9.70 -3.63 -17.59
C PRO A 174 -9.82 -4.08 -16.12
N PRO A 175 -10.73 -3.45 -15.35
CA PRO A 175 -11.03 -3.87 -13.98
C PRO A 175 -11.47 -5.33 -13.97
N ASN A 176 -11.08 -6.08 -12.94
CA ASN A 176 -11.43 -7.50 -12.71
C ASN A 176 -10.99 -8.52 -13.78
N ALA A 177 -10.18 -8.15 -14.76
CA ALA A 177 -9.77 -9.07 -15.82
C ALA A 177 -8.74 -10.15 -15.40
N ASP A 178 -8.57 -10.42 -14.11
CA ASP A 178 -7.73 -11.51 -13.62
C ASP A 178 -8.30 -12.13 -12.32
N PRO A 179 -9.10 -13.21 -12.42
CA PRO A 179 -9.67 -13.89 -11.25
C PRO A 179 -8.60 -14.58 -10.38
N LYS A 180 -7.35 -14.72 -10.86
CA LYS A 180 -6.27 -15.40 -10.14
C LYS A 180 -5.61 -14.56 -9.04
N ARG A 181 -6.08 -13.32 -8.82
CA ARG A 181 -5.49 -12.38 -7.84
C ARG A 181 -6.31 -12.21 -6.56
N LYS A 182 -7.13 -13.20 -6.18
CA LYS A 182 -7.83 -13.15 -4.88
C LYS A 182 -6.80 -13.00 -3.76
N GLY A 183 -6.95 -11.97 -2.92
CA GLY A 183 -5.95 -11.66 -1.89
C GLY A 183 -4.94 -10.56 -2.27
N PHE A 184 -4.91 -10.12 -3.52
CA PHE A 184 -3.90 -9.17 -4.01
C PHE A 184 -4.49 -7.97 -4.74
N MET A 185 -3.85 -6.81 -4.59
CA MET A 185 -4.13 -5.61 -5.36
C MET A 185 -3.61 -5.73 -6.80
N ASN A 186 -4.06 -4.84 -7.70
CA ASN A 186 -3.57 -4.84 -9.08
C ASN A 186 -2.08 -4.46 -9.18
N CYS A 187 -1.54 -3.79 -8.16
CA CYS A 187 -0.11 -3.53 -8.00
C CYS A 187 0.71 -4.72 -7.47
N GLY A 188 0.08 -5.86 -7.17
CA GLY A 188 0.75 -7.09 -6.72
C GLY A 188 0.92 -7.21 -5.20
N CYS A 189 0.68 -6.13 -4.45
CA CYS A 189 0.68 -6.15 -2.99
C CYS A 189 -0.48 -6.99 -2.45
N GLU A 190 -0.25 -7.70 -1.35
CA GLU A 190 -1.35 -8.32 -0.58
C GLU A 190 -2.24 -7.23 0.03
N TRP A 191 -3.57 -7.39 -0.05
CA TRP A 191 -4.47 -6.31 0.39
C TRP A 191 -4.47 -6.12 1.90
N LYS A 192 -4.35 -7.20 2.69
CA LYS A 192 -4.45 -7.15 4.16
C LYS A 192 -3.39 -6.25 4.79
N PRO A 193 -2.08 -6.45 4.55
CA PRO A 193 -1.07 -5.54 5.08
C PRO A 193 -1.26 -4.11 4.59
N VAL A 194 -1.77 -3.91 3.36
CA VAL A 194 -1.98 -2.55 2.80
C VAL A 194 -3.10 -1.84 3.54
N LEU A 195 -4.19 -2.51 3.85
CA LEU A 195 -5.27 -1.92 4.62
C LEU A 195 -4.90 -1.74 6.09
N MET A 196 -4.03 -2.60 6.64
CA MET A 196 -3.45 -2.41 7.97
C MET A 196 -2.58 -1.14 8.03
N GLU A 197 -1.68 -0.97 7.07
CA GLU A 197 -0.93 0.28 6.90
C GLU A 197 -1.87 1.49 6.80
N PHE A 198 -2.93 1.39 5.98
CA PHE A 198 -3.87 2.48 5.79
C PHE A 198 -4.64 2.83 7.07
N TYR A 199 -5.02 1.84 7.88
CA TYR A 199 -5.60 2.06 9.20
C TYR A 199 -4.64 2.86 10.09
N HIS A 200 -3.37 2.44 10.18
CA HIS A 200 -2.36 3.14 10.97
C HIS A 200 -2.03 4.52 10.42
N PHE A 201 -2.01 4.69 9.10
CA PHE A 201 -1.83 5.98 8.45
C PHE A 201 -2.92 6.97 8.89
N LYS A 202 -4.17 6.52 8.97
CA LYS A 202 -5.30 7.36 9.39
C LYS A 202 -5.36 7.65 10.88
N THR A 203 -4.98 6.70 11.71
CA THR A 203 -5.21 6.76 13.16
C THR A 203 -3.95 6.98 13.98
N GLY A 204 -2.79 6.64 13.44
CA GLY A 204 -1.51 6.66 14.12
C GLY A 204 -1.10 8.08 14.46
N ARG A 205 -0.84 8.31 15.74
CA ARG A 205 -0.35 9.56 16.30
C ARG A 205 0.70 9.24 17.35
N ILE A 206 1.73 10.07 17.43
CA ILE A 206 2.78 10.00 18.43
C ILE A 206 2.73 11.31 19.21
N ARG A 207 2.67 11.23 20.54
CA ARG A 207 2.72 12.41 21.41
C ARG A 207 4.06 12.47 22.13
N SER A 208 4.73 13.61 22.05
CA SER A 208 5.92 13.92 22.82
C SER A 208 5.53 14.20 24.28
N PRO A 209 6.01 13.42 25.27
CA PRO A 209 5.68 13.63 26.67
C PRO A 209 6.21 14.96 27.23
N THR A 210 7.27 15.49 26.65
CA THR A 210 7.98 16.68 27.17
C THR A 210 7.56 17.97 26.47
N LEU A 211 7.17 17.89 25.19
CA LEU A 211 6.87 19.08 24.39
C LEU A 211 5.36 19.35 24.24
N ASP A 212 4.53 18.40 24.68
CA ASP A 212 3.08 18.41 24.44
C ASP A 212 2.68 18.58 22.97
N VAL A 213 3.53 18.05 22.08
CA VAL A 213 3.30 18.03 20.63
C VAL A 213 2.82 16.65 20.23
N GLU A 214 1.81 16.61 19.36
CA GLU A 214 1.31 15.39 18.74
C GLU A 214 1.59 15.43 17.23
N GLU A 215 2.18 14.37 16.71
CA GLU A 215 2.54 14.23 15.30
C GLU A 215 1.86 12.99 14.72
N GLY A 216 1.35 13.12 13.49
CA GLY A 216 0.84 11.99 12.70
C GLY A 216 1.87 11.52 11.68
N TRP A 217 1.43 10.58 10.84
CA TRP A 217 2.18 10.20 9.65
C TRP A 217 2.33 11.39 8.70
N ALA A 218 3.44 11.49 7.97
CA ALA A 218 3.52 12.43 6.87
C ALA A 218 2.89 11.83 5.58
N PRO A 219 2.36 12.65 4.65
CA PRO A 219 1.69 12.19 3.41
C PRO A 219 2.49 11.27 2.49
N HIS A 220 3.80 11.14 2.71
CA HIS A 220 4.74 10.39 1.86
C HIS A 220 5.46 9.26 2.61
N GLU A 221 5.12 9.02 3.86
CA GLU A 221 5.69 7.98 4.72
C GLU A 221 4.91 6.67 4.58
N PHE A 222 4.71 6.21 3.34
CA PHE A 222 4.22 4.84 3.14
C PHE A 222 5.39 3.87 3.19
N LEU A 223 5.21 2.79 3.94
CA LEU A 223 6.12 1.66 3.99
C LEU A 223 6.22 1.03 2.60
N SER A 224 7.43 0.64 2.23
CA SER A 224 7.62 -0.25 1.09
C SER A 224 6.79 -1.52 1.30
N PRO A 225 6.40 -2.22 0.21
CA PRO A 225 5.69 -3.49 0.33
C PRO A 225 6.41 -4.48 1.26
N ARG A 226 7.74 -4.46 1.27
CA ARG A 226 8.54 -5.37 2.10
C ARG A 226 8.49 -5.00 3.58
N GLU A 227 8.73 -3.74 3.92
CA GLU A 227 8.64 -3.26 5.30
C GLU A 227 7.24 -3.50 5.86
N ARG A 228 6.21 -3.28 5.04
CA ARG A 228 4.82 -3.55 5.39
C ARG A 228 4.58 -5.02 5.77
N CYS A 229 5.06 -5.96 4.95
CA CYS A 229 4.94 -7.39 5.26
C CYS A 229 5.70 -7.77 6.54
N LEU A 230 6.89 -7.21 6.74
CA LEU A 230 7.68 -7.46 7.95
C LEU A 230 6.95 -6.93 9.20
N ILE A 231 6.60 -5.64 9.19
CA ILE A 231 6.00 -4.96 10.34
C ILE A 231 4.65 -5.55 10.69
N PHE A 232 3.75 -5.69 9.71
CA PHE A 232 2.38 -6.14 10.00
C PHE A 232 2.26 -7.65 10.13
N GLY A 233 3.12 -8.42 9.45
CA GLY A 233 3.21 -9.86 9.69
C GLY A 233 3.70 -10.19 11.10
N ASP A 234 4.72 -9.46 11.58
CA ASP A 234 5.20 -9.60 12.95
C ASP A 234 4.18 -9.09 13.97
N TRP A 235 3.51 -7.97 13.69
CA TRP A 235 2.45 -7.44 14.54
C TRP A 235 1.31 -8.44 14.74
N GLU A 236 0.75 -8.99 13.66
CA GLU A 236 -0.33 -9.97 13.74
C GLU A 236 0.13 -11.22 14.51
N ARG A 237 1.36 -11.69 14.25
CA ARG A 237 1.93 -12.86 14.95
C ARG A 237 2.09 -12.62 16.46
N LEU A 238 2.58 -11.44 16.85
CA LEU A 238 2.90 -11.14 18.25
C LEU A 238 1.67 -10.74 19.07
N THR A 239 0.75 -9.99 18.47
CA THR A 239 -0.42 -9.43 19.18
C THR A 239 -1.67 -10.30 19.01
N GLY A 240 -1.71 -11.14 17.98
CA GLY A 240 -2.92 -11.83 17.55
C GLY A 240 -4.00 -10.90 16.97
N GLN A 241 -3.74 -9.59 16.91
CA GLN A 241 -4.70 -8.61 16.41
C GLN A 241 -4.68 -8.60 14.90
N ARG A 242 -5.87 -8.75 14.32
CA ARG A 242 -6.10 -8.70 12.88
C ARG A 242 -6.75 -7.38 12.49
N LEU A 243 -6.77 -7.15 11.18
CA LEU A 243 -7.42 -5.98 10.60
C LEU A 243 -8.91 -5.90 10.94
N GLU A 244 -9.58 -7.05 10.99
CA GLU A 244 -11.00 -7.14 11.35
C GLU A 244 -11.25 -6.74 12.82
N ASP A 245 -10.29 -6.98 13.72
CA ASP A 245 -10.38 -6.58 15.12
C ASP A 245 -10.29 -5.05 15.25
N MET A 246 -9.41 -4.42 14.46
CA MET A 246 -9.22 -2.98 14.45
C MET A 246 -10.47 -2.20 14.02
N TRP A 247 -11.22 -2.71 13.03
CA TRP A 247 -12.49 -2.10 12.61
C TRP A 247 -13.61 -2.27 13.64
N ARG A 248 -13.64 -3.40 14.37
CA ARG A 248 -14.65 -3.67 15.40
C ARG A 248 -14.49 -2.81 16.64
N LEU A 249 -13.26 -2.51 17.05
CA LEU A 249 -13.00 -1.74 18.28
C LEU A 249 -13.66 -0.36 18.27
N LYS A 250 -13.70 0.33 17.12
CA LYS A 250 -14.29 1.67 17.00
C LYS A 250 -15.81 1.67 17.16
N GLN A 251 -16.50 0.64 16.65
CA GLN A 251 -17.95 0.50 16.82
C GLN A 251 -18.32 0.39 18.31
N THR A 252 -17.47 -0.23 19.11
CA THR A 252 -17.68 -0.34 20.55
C THR A 252 -17.24 0.90 21.32
N ALA A 253 -16.25 1.67 20.82
CA ALA A 253 -15.80 2.89 21.48
C ALA A 253 -16.85 4.01 21.38
N SER A 254 -17.58 4.13 20.26
CA SER A 254 -18.68 5.10 20.13
C SER A 254 -19.86 4.83 21.05
N SER A 255 -20.00 3.60 21.56
CA SER A 255 -21.06 3.21 22.50
C SER A 255 -20.58 3.13 23.96
N ARG A 256 -19.29 3.36 24.23
CA ARG A 256 -18.70 3.24 25.57
C ARG A 256 -18.54 4.60 26.20
N SER A 257 -18.99 4.77 27.44
CA SER A 257 -18.70 5.98 28.20
C SER A 257 -17.18 6.14 28.37
N PRO A 258 -16.65 7.37 28.54
CA PRO A 258 -15.22 7.60 28.79
C PRO A 258 -14.63 6.73 29.91
N GLU A 259 -15.43 6.35 30.91
CA GLU A 259 -15.06 5.44 32.00
C GLU A 259 -14.76 4.02 31.52
N GLN A 260 -15.46 3.53 30.49
CA GLN A 260 -15.28 2.18 29.95
C GLN A 260 -14.03 2.04 29.07
N MET A 261 -13.50 3.14 28.52
CA MET A 261 -12.21 3.13 27.81
C MET A 261 -11.02 2.91 28.77
N MET A 262 -11.13 3.33 30.03
CA MET A 262 -10.07 3.10 31.03
C MET A 262 -9.89 1.61 31.40
N PHE A 263 -10.95 0.80 31.30
CA PHE A 263 -10.88 -0.63 31.65
C PHE A 263 -10.15 -1.50 30.62
N VAL A 264 -10.07 -1.08 29.34
CA VAL A 264 -9.28 -1.79 28.33
C VAL A 264 -7.77 -1.68 28.63
N LYS A 265 -7.34 -0.51 29.16
CA LYS A 265 -5.97 -0.29 29.63
C LYS A 265 -5.58 -1.19 30.81
N GLN A 266 -6.55 -1.56 31.66
CA GLN A 266 -6.33 -2.45 32.80
C GLN A 266 -6.22 -3.94 32.41
N ARG A 267 -6.80 -4.35 31.27
CA ARG A 267 -6.77 -5.75 30.82
C ARG A 267 -5.43 -6.14 30.19
N SER A 268 -4.77 -5.23 29.47
CA SER A 268 -3.41 -5.46 28.95
C SER A 268 -2.37 -5.58 30.08
N GLU A 269 -2.53 -4.83 31.16
CA GLU A 269 -1.64 -4.90 32.34
C GLU A 269 -1.80 -6.22 33.13
N ARG A 270 -3.00 -6.81 33.15
CA ARG A 270 -3.21 -8.13 33.77
C ARG A 270 -2.64 -9.27 32.95
N THR A 271 -2.65 -9.19 31.62
CA THR A 271 -2.02 -10.20 30.76
C THR A 271 -0.49 -10.20 30.92
N ILE A 272 0.13 -9.05 31.20
CA ILE A 272 1.58 -8.94 31.46
C ILE A 272 1.95 -9.44 32.87
N LYS A 273 1.06 -9.30 33.87
CA LYS A 273 1.30 -9.82 35.22
C LYS A 273 1.00 -11.32 35.39
N GLY A 274 0.13 -11.88 34.56
CA GLY A 274 -0.27 -13.31 34.63
C GLY A 274 0.78 -14.31 34.15
N THR A 275 1.82 -13.86 33.42
CA THR A 275 2.94 -14.72 32.98
C THR A 275 4.17 -14.61 33.88
N GLY A 276 4.13 -13.76 34.92
CA GLY A 276 5.28 -13.49 35.80
C GLY A 276 5.43 -14.40 37.02
N GLU A 277 4.41 -15.19 37.40
CA GLU A 277 4.43 -15.99 38.65
C GLU A 277 4.60 -17.50 38.46
N LEU A 278 4.52 -18.03 37.23
CA LEU A 278 4.80 -19.43 36.92
C LEU A 278 6.15 -19.57 36.23
N GLY A 279 7.25 -19.30 36.95
CA GLY A 279 8.57 -19.43 36.33
C GLY A 279 9.82 -19.15 37.15
N ARG A 280 9.75 -18.91 38.47
CA ARG A 280 10.97 -18.93 39.32
C ARG A 280 11.28 -20.34 39.81
N LYS A 281 11.50 -21.28 38.89
CA LYS A 281 12.24 -22.50 39.18
C LYS A 281 13.59 -22.41 38.46
N LYS A 282 14.63 -22.23 39.28
CA LYS A 282 16.07 -22.38 39.03
C LYS A 282 16.42 -22.91 37.63
N ILE A 283 16.86 -22.02 36.74
CA ILE A 283 17.77 -22.38 35.65
C ILE A 283 19.17 -22.10 36.18
N VAL A 284 19.78 -23.15 36.72
CA VAL A 284 21.23 -23.23 36.95
C VAL A 284 21.79 -23.96 35.73
N ASP A 285 22.82 -23.38 35.13
CA ASP A 285 23.76 -23.94 34.14
C ASP A 285 23.21 -24.69 32.92
N ALA A 286 23.45 -24.10 31.74
CA ALA A 286 23.95 -24.84 30.58
C ALA A 286 24.48 -23.88 29.50
N THR A 287 25.69 -23.37 29.70
CA THR A 287 26.59 -22.98 28.61
C THR A 287 26.94 -24.21 27.77
N ARG A 288 26.22 -24.44 26.66
CA ARG A 288 26.72 -25.17 25.47
C ARG A 288 25.67 -25.21 24.35
N CYS A 289 25.66 -24.21 23.48
CA CYS A 289 25.06 -24.34 22.15
C CYS A 289 26.10 -24.99 21.22
N ARG A 290 26.05 -26.32 21.08
CA ARG A 290 26.70 -27.04 19.98
C ARG A 290 25.67 -27.17 18.86
N TRP A 291 25.91 -26.47 17.75
CA TRP A 291 25.22 -26.73 16.49
C TRP A 291 25.74 -28.05 15.93
N VAL A 292 24.87 -29.04 15.77
CA VAL A 292 25.11 -30.21 14.93
C VAL A 292 24.06 -30.16 13.82
N ALA A 293 24.52 -29.83 12.62
CA ALA A 293 23.77 -30.03 11.40
C ALA A 293 23.72 -31.54 11.11
N GLN A 294 22.52 -32.08 10.93
CA GLN A 294 22.33 -33.43 10.43
C GLN A 294 21.82 -33.34 9.00
N THR A 295 22.72 -33.63 8.08
CA THR A 295 22.47 -33.85 6.66
C THR A 295 21.70 -35.15 6.48
N GLN A 296 20.64 -35.11 5.68
CA GLN A 296 20.01 -36.31 5.13
C GLN A 296 20.77 -36.78 3.87
N LYS A 297 21.11 -38.06 3.90
CA LYS A 297 21.48 -39.01 2.82
C LYS A 297 20.88 -40.33 3.34
N GLU A 298 20.09 -41.13 2.64
CA GLU A 298 19.67 -41.30 1.24
C GLU A 298 18.17 -41.62 1.21
#